data_AF-A0A2H6F385-F1
#
_entry.id   AF-A0A2H6F385-F1
#
_cell.length_a   1.000
_cell.length_b   1.000
_cell.length_c   1.000
_cell.angle_alpha   90.00
_cell.angle_beta   90.00
_cell.angle_gamma   90.00
#
_symmetry.space_group_name_H-M   'P 1'
#
loop_
_entity.id
_entity.type
_entity.pdbx_description
1 polymer ?
#
loop_
_entity_poly.entity_id
_entity_poly.type
_entity_poly.pdbx_seq_one_letter_code
_entity_poly.pdbx_strand_id
1 'polypeptide(L)'
;MDRSENDSNIESRLSWTIVLKALADENRLQIIHELLREEASVQDLSNSLDIKTYNISKHLKILETSGLVRKRKVGVHRIYHITEKLRSRITDDNQVLDLGCCKFIFGNP
;
A
#
# COMPACT_ATOMS: atom_id res chain seq x y z
N MET A 1 42.38 -4.09 -8.68
CA MET A 1 41.42 -3.20 -9.33
C MET A 1 40.03 -3.65 -8.92
N ASP A 2 39.40 -2.79 -8.13
CA ASP A 2 38.11 -2.96 -7.46
C ASP A 2 36.95 -3.17 -8.47
N ARG A 3 36.03 -4.08 -8.16
CA ARG A 3 34.77 -4.31 -8.89
C ARG A 3 33.63 -4.15 -7.87
N SER A 4 33.34 -2.91 -7.51
CA SER A 4 32.23 -2.55 -6.64
C SER A 4 31.48 -1.34 -7.20
N GLU A 5 30.69 -1.55 -8.25
CA GLU A 5 29.73 -0.61 -8.83
C GLU A 5 28.81 -1.50 -9.70
N ASN A 6 27.53 -1.74 -9.45
CA ASN A 6 26.46 -0.85 -9.04
C ASN A 6 25.19 -1.68 -8.75
N ASP A 7 25.04 -2.24 -7.54
CA ASP A 7 23.86 -3.03 -7.13
C ASP A 7 22.69 -2.19 -6.59
N SER A 8 22.83 -0.86 -6.58
CA SER A 8 21.90 0.07 -5.91
C SER A 8 20.65 0.46 -6.74
N ASN A 9 20.49 -0.04 -7.97
CA ASN A 9 19.41 0.41 -8.87
C ASN A 9 18.28 -0.62 -9.12
N ILE A 10 18.36 -1.83 -8.54
CA ILE A 10 17.32 -2.86 -8.71
C ILE A 10 16.25 -2.80 -7.60
N GLU A 11 16.56 -2.24 -6.44
CA GLU A 11 15.65 -2.19 -5.27
C GLU A 11 14.53 -1.12 -5.37
N SER A 12 14.55 -0.27 -6.40
CA SER A 12 13.70 0.92 -6.51
C SER A 12 12.40 0.71 -7.32
N ARG A 13 12.19 -0.44 -7.95
CA ARG A 13 11.00 -0.70 -8.79
C ARG A 13 9.98 -1.59 -8.10
N LEU A 14 8.73 -1.13 -8.00
CA LEU A 14 7.61 -1.99 -7.65
C LEU A 14 7.46 -3.08 -8.73
N SER A 15 7.29 -4.33 -8.31
CA SER A 15 6.88 -5.39 -9.24
C SER A 15 5.37 -5.26 -9.47
N TRP A 16 4.98 -4.75 -10.65
CA TRP A 16 3.57 -4.51 -10.95
C TRP A 16 2.72 -5.78 -10.87
N THR A 17 3.25 -6.95 -11.20
CA THR A 17 2.54 -8.22 -11.01
C THR A 17 2.20 -8.48 -9.54
N ILE A 18 3.11 -8.18 -8.61
CA ILE A 18 2.87 -8.35 -7.16
C ILE A 18 1.88 -7.30 -6.67
N VAL A 19 2.06 -6.05 -7.08
CA VAL A 19 1.18 -4.93 -6.71
C VAL A 19 -0.24 -5.17 -7.20
N LEU A 20 -0.43 -5.49 -8.47
CA LEU A 20 -1.76 -5.71 -9.06
C LEU A 20 -2.45 -6.93 -8.43
N LYS A 21 -1.72 -8.01 -8.12
CA LYS A 21 -2.27 -9.14 -7.35
C LYS A 21 -2.70 -8.73 -5.94
N ALA A 22 -1.93 -7.87 -5.29
CA ALA A 22 -2.28 -7.33 -3.99
C ALA A 22 -3.47 -6.36 -4.05
N LEU A 23 -3.68 -5.65 -5.16
CA LEU A 23 -4.82 -4.74 -5.34
C LEU A 23 -6.08 -5.44 -5.89
N ALA A 24 -5.99 -6.65 -6.46
CA ALA A 24 -7.13 -7.38 -7.02
C ALA A 24 -8.02 -8.05 -5.96
N ASP A 25 -8.42 -7.31 -4.93
CA ASP A 25 -9.32 -7.71 -3.85
C ASP A 25 -9.98 -6.49 -3.25
N GLU A 26 -11.30 -6.57 -3.12
CA GLU A 26 -12.14 -5.44 -2.72
C GLU A 26 -11.76 -4.86 -1.36
N ASN A 27 -11.60 -5.71 -0.34
CA ASN A 27 -11.21 -5.26 1.00
C ASN A 27 -9.82 -4.62 1.01
N ARG A 28 -8.86 -5.14 0.23
CA ARG A 28 -7.53 -4.54 0.12
C ARG A 28 -7.57 -3.18 -0.58
N LEU A 29 -8.42 -3.00 -1.58
CA LEU A 29 -8.64 -1.70 -2.21
C LEU A 29 -9.24 -0.70 -1.23
N GLN A 30 -10.25 -1.10 -0.46
CA GLN A 30 -10.85 -0.26 0.58
C GLN A 30 -9.82 0.15 1.64
N ILE A 31 -8.99 -0.79 2.13
CA ILE A 31 -7.91 -0.49 3.07
C ILE A 31 -6.91 0.51 2.48
N ILE A 32 -6.50 0.34 1.22
CA ILE A 32 -5.60 1.28 0.55
C ILE A 32 -6.26 2.66 0.43
N HIS A 33 -7.54 2.73 0.07
CA HIS A 33 -8.27 3.98 -0.03
C HIS A 33 -8.31 4.73 1.30
N GLU A 34 -8.60 4.04 2.41
CA GLU A 34 -8.56 4.63 3.75
C GLU A 34 -7.15 5.12 4.11
N LEU A 35 -6.12 4.30 3.86
CA LEU A 35 -4.73 4.64 4.17
C LEU A 35 -4.14 5.74 3.28
N LEU A 36 -4.72 6.01 2.11
CA LEU A 36 -4.35 7.13 1.26
C LEU A 36 -4.86 8.46 1.83
N ARG A 37 -5.92 8.43 2.63
CA ARG A 37 -6.48 9.59 3.32
C ARG A 37 -5.72 9.87 4.61
N GLU A 38 -5.53 8.84 5.43
CA GLU A 38 -4.87 8.97 6.73
C GLU A 38 -4.22 7.67 7.19
N GLU A 39 -3.13 7.77 7.95
CA GLU A 39 -2.51 6.61 8.60
C GLU A 39 -3.44 6.06 9.70
N ALA A 40 -3.61 4.74 9.77
CA ALA A 40 -4.61 4.12 10.64
C ALA A 40 -4.10 2.85 11.35
N SER A 41 -4.65 2.53 12.51
CA SER A 41 -4.42 1.24 13.17
C SER A 41 -5.33 0.14 12.59
N VAL A 42 -5.06 -1.11 12.97
CA VAL A 42 -5.95 -2.25 12.65
C VAL A 42 -7.36 -2.02 13.19
N GLN A 43 -7.49 -1.40 14.37
CA GLN A 43 -8.79 -1.16 14.98
C GLN A 43 -9.55 -0.06 14.24
N ASP A 44 -8.85 1.01 13.84
CA ASP A 44 -9.46 2.12 13.09
C ASP A 44 -10.01 1.62 11.74
N LEU A 45 -9.21 0.85 11.00
CA LEU A 45 -9.64 0.23 9.73
C LEU A 45 -10.76 -0.79 9.91
N SER A 46 -10.74 -1.54 11.01
CA SER A 46 -11.81 -2.49 11.33
C SER A 46 -13.14 -1.77 11.58
N ASN A 47 -13.09 -0.65 12.28
CA ASN A 47 -14.26 0.17 12.57
C ASN A 47 -14.77 0.90 11.33
N SER A 48 -13.88 1.47 10.51
CA SER A 48 -14.30 2.26 9.33
C SER A 48 -14.86 1.39 8.20
N LEU A 49 -14.35 0.17 8.03
CA LEU A 49 -14.74 -0.73 6.95
C LEU A 49 -15.76 -1.81 7.36
N ASP A 50 -16.12 -1.90 8.65
CA ASP A 50 -16.94 -2.98 9.23
C ASP A 50 -16.38 -4.40 8.92
N ILE A 51 -15.05 -4.52 8.91
CA ILE A 51 -14.35 -5.79 8.68
C ILE A 51 -13.70 -6.23 9.99
N LYS A 52 -13.85 -7.52 10.34
CA LYS A 52 -13.21 -8.09 11.54
C LYS A 52 -11.69 -7.85 11.56
N THR A 53 -11.16 -7.48 12.71
CA THR A 53 -9.73 -7.18 12.94
C THR A 53 -8.76 -8.28 12.46
N TYR A 54 -9.13 -9.57 12.57
CA TYR A 54 -8.34 -10.68 12.02
C TYR A 54 -8.22 -10.61 10.49
N ASN A 55 -9.31 -10.29 9.78
CA ASN A 55 -9.30 -10.13 8.34
C ASN A 55 -8.50 -8.90 7.92
N ILE A 56 -8.67 -7.75 8.61
CA ILE A 56 -7.85 -6.55 8.39
C ILE A 56 -6.36 -6.90 8.53
N SER A 57 -5.98 -7.60 9.60
CA SER A 57 -4.58 -8.00 9.82
C SER A 57 -4.03 -8.89 8.71
N LYS A 58 -4.84 -9.83 8.20
CA LYS A 58 -4.49 -10.68 7.07
C LYS A 58 -4.30 -9.87 5.77
N HIS A 59 -5.22 -8.96 5.47
CA HIS A 59 -5.14 -8.07 4.31
C HIS A 59 -3.92 -7.15 4.39
N LEU A 60 -3.67 -6.52 5.54
CA LEU A 60 -2.50 -5.67 5.77
C LEU A 60 -1.19 -6.44 5.66
N LYS A 61 -1.14 -7.71 6.05
CA LYS A 61 0.06 -8.54 5.88
C LYS A 61 0.39 -8.77 4.40
N ILE A 62 -0.62 -9.02 3.56
CA ILE A 62 -0.46 -9.15 2.11
C ILE A 62 0.04 -7.82 1.52
N LEU A 63 -0.63 -6.71 1.87
CA LEU A 63 -0.25 -5.36 1.41
C LEU A 63 1.18 -4.98 1.84
N GLU A 64 1.57 -5.29 3.07
CA GLU A 64 2.92 -5.03 3.61
C GLU A 64 3.98 -5.83 2.84
N THR A 65 3.69 -7.10 2.57
CA THR A 65 4.58 -8.01 1.83
C THR A 65 4.70 -7.60 0.35
N SER A 66 3.65 -7.01 -0.23
CA SER A 66 3.68 -6.43 -1.57
C SER A 66 4.41 -5.07 -1.66
N GLY A 67 4.80 -4.49 -0.53
CA GLY A 67 5.50 -3.21 -0.47
C GLY A 67 4.61 -1.97 -0.55
N LEU A 68 3.28 -2.12 -0.52
CA LEU A 68 2.32 -1.03 -0.65
C LEU A 68 2.10 -0.26 0.65
N VAL A 69 2.18 -0.96 1.79
CA VAL A 69 2.06 -0.35 3.12
C VAL A 69 3.26 -0.68 4.00
N ARG A 70 3.47 0.16 5.00
CA ARG A 70 4.39 -0.06 6.12
C ARG A 70 3.66 0.22 7.42
N LYS A 71 4.29 -0.13 8.53
CA LYS A 71 3.77 0.14 9.86
C LYS A 71 4.87 0.58 10.80
N ARG A 72 4.49 1.42 11.76
CA ARG A 72 5.34 1.87 12.86
C ARG A 72 4.64 1.59 14.19
N LYS A 73 5.43 1.35 15.25
CA LYS A 73 4.91 1.14 16.60
C LYS A 73 4.66 2.50 17.26
N VAL A 74 3.47 2.69 17.83
CA VAL A 74 3.13 3.84 18.69
C VAL A 74 2.47 3.33 19.95
N GLY A 75 3.20 3.42 21.06
CA GLY A 75 2.80 2.77 22.30
C GLY A 75 2.60 1.27 22.09
N VAL A 76 1.38 0.80 22.33
CA VAL A 76 0.98 -0.60 22.11
C VAL A 76 0.38 -0.86 20.72
N HIS A 77 0.11 0.20 19.95
CA HIS A 77 -0.55 0.10 18.65
C HIS A 77 0.46 0.04 17.50
N ARG A 78 0.02 -0.55 16.39
CA ARG A 78 0.72 -0.49 15.10
C ARG A 78 -0.09 0.43 14.18
N ILE A 79 0.54 1.51 13.72
CA ILE A 79 -0.05 2.46 12.78
C ILE A 79 0.48 2.15 11.39
N TYR A 80 -0.44 1.92 10.45
CA TYR A 80 -0.16 1.58 9.07
C TYR A 80 -0.26 2.82 8.18
N HIS A 81 0.58 2.87 7.14
CA HIS A 81 0.63 3.98 6.19
C HIS A 81 1.07 3.51 4.81
N ILE A 82 0.73 4.29 3.79
CA ILE A 82 1.14 4.10 2.40
C ILE A 82 2.64 4.34 2.28
N THR A 83 3.34 3.50 1.50
CA THR A 83 4.77 3.70 1.25
C THR A 83 5.03 4.85 0.29
N GLU A 84 6.17 5.52 0.43
CA GLU A 84 6.60 6.56 -0.51
C GLU A 84 6.67 6.06 -1.97
N LYS A 85 7.04 4.77 -2.14
CA LYS A 85 7.06 4.10 -3.44
C LYS A 85 5.68 4.05 -4.10
N LEU A 86 4.61 3.84 -3.32
CA LEU A 86 3.25 3.88 -3.83
C LEU A 86 2.75 5.34 -3.92
N ARG A 87 3.08 6.19 -2.94
CA ARG A 87 2.65 7.60 -2.90
C ARG A 87 3.12 8.38 -4.12
N SER A 88 4.38 8.20 -4.53
CA SER A 88 4.94 8.79 -5.76
C SER A 88 4.26 8.34 -7.08
N ARG A 89 3.38 7.34 -7.00
CA ARG A 89 2.61 6.81 -8.12
C ARG A 89 1.13 7.16 -8.04
N ILE A 90 0.69 7.85 -6.99
CA ILE A 90 -0.70 8.24 -6.80
C ILE A 90 -0.83 9.75 -6.93
N THR A 91 -1.88 10.22 -7.58
CA THR A 91 -2.20 11.66 -7.69
C THR A 91 -2.55 12.26 -6.34
N ASP A 92 -2.40 13.58 -6.20
CA ASP A 92 -2.63 14.29 -4.93
C ASP A 92 -4.06 14.15 -4.39
N ASP A 93 -5.04 13.95 -5.28
CA ASP A 93 -6.44 13.69 -4.95
C ASP A 93 -6.74 12.22 -4.58
N ASN A 94 -5.71 11.37 -4.54
CA ASN A 94 -5.77 9.93 -4.28
C ASN A 94 -6.67 9.15 -5.27
N GLN A 95 -7.02 9.71 -6.42
CA GLN A 95 -7.95 9.09 -7.37
C GLN A 95 -7.26 8.27 -8.46
N VAL A 96 -5.99 8.50 -8.74
CA VAL A 96 -5.32 7.85 -9.89
C VAL A 96 -4.02 7.21 -9.46
N LEU A 97 -3.90 5.90 -9.69
CA LEU A 97 -2.63 5.17 -9.64
C LEU A 97 -2.00 5.13 -11.03
N ASP A 98 -0.84 5.76 -11.17
CA ASP A 98 -0.04 5.81 -12.39
C ASP A 98 1.03 4.71 -12.39
N LEU A 99 0.88 3.76 -13.31
CA LEU A 99 1.80 2.63 -13.49
C LEU A 99 2.93 2.95 -14.49
N GLY A 100 2.92 4.15 -15.08
CA GLY A 100 3.82 4.63 -16.13
C GLY A 100 3.32 4.28 -17.54
N CYS A 101 2.78 3.08 -17.75
CA CYS A 101 2.19 2.66 -19.03
C CYS A 101 0.66 2.68 -19.07
N CYS A 102 0.02 2.75 -17.91
CA CYS A 102 -1.43 2.84 -17.76
C CYS A 102 -1.79 3.49 -16.43
N LYS A 103 -3.04 3.97 -16.34
CA LYS A 103 -3.60 4.61 -15.15
C LYS A 103 -4.79 3.82 -14.66
N PHE A 104 -4.86 3.61 -13.35
CA PHE A 104 -6.02 3.04 -12.69
C PHE A 104 -6.72 4.16 -11.93
N ILE A 105 -8.00 4.38 -12.25
CA ILE A 105 -8.80 5.44 -11.64
C ILE A 105 -9.66 4.79 -10.55
N PHE A 106 -9.44 5.18 -9.29
CA PHE A 106 -10.24 4.82 -8.13
C PHE A 106 -11.54 5.65 -8.09
N GLY A 107 -12.31 5.60 -9.17
CA GLY A 107 -13.62 6.25 -9.26
C GLY A 107 -14.69 5.23 -9.64
N ASN A 108 -15.92 5.43 -9.16
CA ASN A 108 -17.06 4.86 -9.85
C ASN A 108 -17.23 5.69 -11.15
N PRO A 109 -17.18 5.08 -12.34
CA PRO A 109 -17.28 5.82 -13.61
C PRO A 109 -18.58 6.61 -13.74
#